data_AF-A0A370FT52-F1
#
_entry.id   AF-A0A370FT52-F1
#
_cell.length_a   1.000
_cell.length_b   1.000
_cell.length_c   1.000
_cell.angle_alpha   90.00
_cell.angle_beta   90.00
_cell.angle_gamma   90.00
#
_symmetry.space_group_name_H-M   'P 1'
#
loop_
_entity.id
_entity.type
_entity.pdbx_description
1 polymer ?
#
loop_
_entity_poly.entity_id
_entity_poly.type
_entity_poly.pdbx_seq_one_letter_code
_entity_poly.pdbx_strand_id
1 'polypeptide(L)' 'MSTIKTPLNVSEVATITRRHPNRVRNAANSGALKGLPRPSGGRHQFTEAAVQEWIDGGSPEMPPVRIRLASNKKAAS' A
#
# COMPACT_ATOMS: atom_id res chain seq x y z
N MET A 1 -0.87 7.30 -19.92
CA MET A 1 -2.05 6.83 -19.16
C MET A 1 -2.12 5.32 -19.33
N SER A 2 -1.61 4.56 -18.36
CA SER A 2 -1.50 3.11 -18.49
C SER A 2 -2.86 2.45 -18.25
N THR A 3 -3.36 1.81 -19.30
CA THR A 3 -4.58 1.01 -19.36
C THR A 3 -4.48 -0.20 -18.44
N ILE A 4 -5.47 -0.38 -17.56
CA ILE A 4 -5.55 -1.53 -16.65
C ILE A 4 -5.74 -2.79 -17.50
N LYS A 5 -4.69 -3.60 -17.68
CA LYS A 5 -4.79 -4.88 -18.39
C LYS A 5 -5.18 -6.04 -17.48
N THR A 6 -4.68 -6.11 -16.25
CA THR A 6 -5.06 -7.13 -15.26
C THR A 6 -4.78 -6.64 -13.84
N PRO A 7 -5.72 -6.79 -12.87
CA PRO A 7 -5.41 -6.53 -11.47
C PRO A 7 -4.39 -7.55 -10.94
N LEU A 8 -3.36 -7.07 -10.25
CA LEU A 8 -2.31 -7.90 -9.66
C LEU A 8 -2.80 -8.54 -8.37
N ASN A 9 -2.45 -9.80 -8.16
CA ASN A 9 -2.71 -10.49 -6.90
C ASN A 9 -1.51 -10.40 -5.93
N VAL A 10 -1.71 -10.83 -4.69
CA VAL A 10 -0.68 -10.82 -3.63
C VAL A 10 0.61 -11.53 -4.05
N SER A 11 0.51 -12.69 -4.73
CA SER A 11 1.67 -13.48 -5.15
C SER A 11 2.46 -12.81 -6.27
N GLU A 12 1.76 -12.16 -7.21
CA GLU A 12 2.39 -11.38 -8.28
C GLU A 12 3.12 -10.18 -7.70
N VAL A 13 2.48 -9.42 -6.81
CA VAL A 13 3.11 -8.28 -6.13
C VAL A 13 4.32 -8.74 -5.29
N ALA A 14 4.21 -9.87 -4.59
CA ALA A 14 5.31 -10.45 -3.83
C ALA A 14 6.52 -10.77 -4.74
N THR A 15 6.25 -11.30 -5.93
CA THR A 15 7.27 -11.61 -6.94
C THR A 15 7.94 -10.35 -7.47
N ILE A 16 7.14 -9.35 -7.87
CA ILE A 16 7.63 -8.06 -8.39
C ILE A 16 8.51 -7.34 -7.36
N THR A 17 8.04 -7.30 -6.11
CA THR A 17 8.74 -6.58 -5.03
C THR A 17 9.84 -7.39 -4.36
N ARG A 18 10.01 -8.67 -4.73
CA ARG A 18 10.88 -9.63 -4.05
C ARG A 18 10.64 -9.65 -2.53
N ARG A 19 9.38 -9.52 -2.11
CA ARG A 19 8.94 -9.55 -0.71
C ARG A 19 8.13 -10.82 -0.43
N HIS A 20 8.02 -11.17 0.85
CA HIS A 20 7.18 -12.29 1.26
C HIS A 20 5.68 -11.98 1.02
N PRO A 21 4.86 -12.93 0.54
CA PRO A 21 3.42 -12.72 0.32
C PRO A 21 2.67 -12.24 1.57
N ASN A 22 3.06 -12.73 2.76
CA ASN A 22 2.49 -12.24 4.02
C ASN A 22 2.71 -10.75 4.24
N ARG A 23 3.85 -10.20 3.78
CA ARG A 23 4.15 -8.76 3.87
C ARG A 23 3.16 -7.94 3.07
N VAL A 24 2.91 -8.37 1.84
CA VAL A 24 1.94 -7.73 0.93
C VAL A 24 0.52 -7.85 1.51
N ARG A 25 0.16 -9.02 2.07
CA ARG A 25 -1.12 -9.23 2.72
C ARG A 25 -1.31 -8.32 3.94
N ASN A 26 -0.28 -8.17 4.77
CA ASN A 26 -0.29 -7.29 5.92
C ASN A 26 -0.41 -5.82 5.50
N ALA A 27 0.34 -5.40 4.49
CA ALA A 27 0.24 -4.06 3.91
C ALA A 27 -1.17 -3.76 3.37
N ALA A 28 -1.80 -4.72 2.71
CA ALA A 28 -3.16 -4.57 2.22
C ALA A 28 -4.20 -4.52 3.36
N ASN A 29 -4.04 -5.37 4.38
CA ASN A 29 -4.92 -5.40 5.54
C ASN A 29 -4.78 -4.14 6.42
N SER A 30 -3.58 -3.57 6.51
CA SER A 30 -3.29 -2.36 7.29
C SER A 30 -3.65 -1.06 6.54
N GLY A 31 -3.93 -1.14 5.24
CA GLY A 31 -4.18 0.02 4.38
C GLY A 31 -2.91 0.70 3.86
N ALA A 32 -1.72 0.13 4.10
CA ALA A 32 -0.46 0.63 3.54
C ALA A 32 -0.38 0.45 2.02
N LEU A 33 -0.96 -0.65 1.51
CA LEU A 33 -1.08 -0.93 0.08
C LEU A 33 -2.55 -0.80 -0.34
N LYS A 34 -2.86 0.13 -1.26
CA LYS A 34 -4.23 0.36 -1.74
C LYS A 34 -4.66 -0.78 -2.65
N GLY A 35 -5.60 -1.60 -2.18
CA GLY A 35 -6.27 -2.62 -2.98
C GLY A 35 -7.52 -2.11 -3.68
N LEU A 36 -7.98 -2.87 -4.68
CA LEU A 36 -9.28 -2.71 -5.29
C LEU A 36 -10.40 -3.13 -4.31
N PRO A 37 -11.62 -2.59 -4.49
CA PRO A 37 -12.79 -3.04 -3.74
C PRO A 37 -12.97 -4.55 -3.94
N ARG A 38 -13.13 -5.28 -2.83
CA ARG A 38 -13.35 -6.72 -2.85
C ARG A 38 -14.70 -7.07 -2.22
N PRO A 39 -15.44 -8.05 -2.76
CA PRO A 39 -16.58 -8.62 -2.06
C PRO A 39 -16.12 -9.30 -0.76
N SER A 40 -17.03 -9.46 0.20
CA SER A 40 -16.71 -10.13 1.48
C SER A 40 -16.13 -11.53 1.22
N GLY A 41 -14.98 -11.83 1.85
CA GLY A 41 -14.23 -13.07 1.62
C GLY A 41 -13.42 -13.13 0.31
N GLY A 42 -13.47 -12.10 -0.53
CA GLY A 42 -12.71 -12.02 -1.78
C GLY A 42 -11.20 -11.86 -1.56
N ARG A 43 -10.44 -12.29 -2.57
CA ARG A 43 -8.96 -12.13 -2.62
C ARG A 43 -8.57 -10.67 -2.81
N HIS A 44 -7.42 -10.28 -2.24
CA HIS A 44 -6.84 -8.96 -2.48
C HIS A 44 -6.34 -8.83 -3.91
N GLN A 45 -6.71 -7.72 -4.54
CA GLN A 45 -6.32 -7.33 -5.90
C GLN A 45 -5.80 -5.90 -5.88
N PHE A 46 -4.81 -5.60 -6.69
CA PHE A 46 -4.11 -4.31 -6.69
C PHE A 46 -3.95 -3.79 -8.11
N THR A 47 -3.94 -2.47 -8.25
CA THR A 47 -3.54 -1.84 -9.51
C THR A 47 -2.01 -1.71 -9.54
N GLU A 48 -1.43 -1.78 -10.72
CA GLU A 48 0.01 -1.58 -10.90
C GLU A 48 0.46 -0.22 -10.36
N ALA A 49 -0.33 0.83 -10.59
CA ALA A 49 -0.07 2.17 -10.05
C ALA A 49 -0.04 2.19 -8.51
N ALA A 50 -0.97 1.53 -7.83
CA ALA A 50 -0.99 1.46 -6.37
C ALA A 50 0.20 0.66 -5.82
N VAL A 51 0.61 -0.40 -6.52
CA VAL A 51 1.79 -1.18 -6.18
C VAL A 51 3.06 -0.34 -6.35
N GLN A 52 3.16 0.43 -7.44
CA GLN A 52 4.29 1.32 -7.67
C GLN A 52 4.36 2.43 -6.61
N GLU A 53 3.25 3.12 -6.29
CA GLU A 53 3.19 4.10 -5.20
C GLU A 53 3.68 3.50 -3.86
N TRP A 54 3.30 2.26 -3.59
CA TRP A 54 3.71 1.55 -2.37
C TRP A 54 5.21 1.19 -2.39
N ILE A 55 5.75 0.79 -3.53
CA ILE A 55 7.19 0.54 -3.71
C ILE A 55 7.99 1.82 -3.54
N ASP A 56 7.55 2.90 -4.16
CA ASP A 56 8.20 4.22 -4.08
C ASP A 56 8.20 4.74 -2.63
N GLY A 57 7.18 4.40 -1.85
CA GLY A 57 7.11 4.65 -0.41
C GLY A 57 7.96 3.71 0.47
N GLY A 58 8.74 2.80 -0.12
CA GLY A 58 9.63 1.86 0.58
C GLY A 58 8.98 0.52 0.97
N SER A 59 7.81 0.19 0.43
CA SER A 59 7.04 -1.02 0.72
C SER A 59 6.78 -1.26 2.23
N PRO A 60 6.19 -0.29 2.96
CA PRO A 60 5.92 -0.43 4.37
C PRO A 60 4.79 -1.44 4.66
N GLU A 61 4.89 -2.18 5.77
CA GLU A 61 3.85 -3.15 6.20
C GLU A 61 2.66 -2.47 6.88
N MET A 62 2.89 -1.31 7.49
CA MET A 62 1.87 -0.45 8.07
C MET A 62 1.92 0.91 7.39
N PRO A 63 0.79 1.60 7.22
CA PRO A 63 0.82 2.95 6.72
C PRO A 63 1.72 3.78 7.65
N PRO A 64 2.54 4.72 7.12
CA PRO A 64 3.32 5.59 7.97
C PRO A 64 2.37 6.25 8.95
N VAL A 65 2.56 5.98 10.24
CA VAL A 65 1.83 6.65 11.30
C VAL A 65 2.08 8.13 11.04
N ARG A 66 1.04 8.85 10.61
CA ARG A 66 1.06 10.30 10.64
C ARG A 66 1.10 10.64 12.12
N ILE A 67 2.30 10.59 12.72
CA ILE A 67 2.58 11.33 13.93
C ILE A 67 2.20 12.73 13.49
N ARG A 68 1.03 13.21 13.95
CA ARG A 68 0.71 14.62 13.87
C ARG A 68 1.78 15.23 14.75
N LEU A 69 2.94 15.54 14.17
CA LEU A 69 3.85 16.49 14.75
C LEU A 69 3.02 17.77 14.71
N ALA A 70 2.28 17.99 15.79
CA ALA A 70 1.67 19.25 16.08
C ALA A 70 2.84 20.21 16.22
N SER A 71 3.25 20.79 15.10
CA SER A 71 4.18 21.90 15.04
C SER A 71 3.47 23.07 15.70
N ASN A 72 3.42 23.08 17.03
CA ASN A 72 3.05 24.25 17.81
C ASN A 72 4.20 25.25 17.69
N LYS A 73 4.31 25.88 16.52
CA LYS A 73 5.16 27.05 16.30
C LYS A 73 4.30 28.29 16.57
N LYS A 74 3.92 28.46 17.84
CA LYS A 74 3.25 29.64 18.40
C LYS A 74 3.67 29.66 19.89
N ALA A 75 4.39 30.64 20.43
CA ALA A 75 4.72 31.98 20.02
C ALA A 75 6.09 32.36 20.60
N ALA A 76 6.93 32.98 19.78
CA ALA A 76 7.98 33.89 20.23
C ALA A 76 7.69 35.21 19.54
N SER A 77 6.95 36.08 20.22
CA SER A 77 6.81 37.51 19.95
C SER A 77 6.37 38.18 21.24
#